data_AF-A0A7T7CDP6-F1
#
_entry.id   AF-A0A7T7CDP6-F1
#
_cell.length_a   1.000
_cell.length_b   1.000
_cell.length_c   1.000
_cell.angle_alpha   90.00
_cell.angle_beta   90.00
_cell.angle_gamma   90.00
#
_symmetry.space_group_name_H-M   'P 1'
#
loop_
_entity.id
_entity.type
_entity.pdbx_description
1 polymer ?
#
loop_
_entity_poly.entity_id
_entity_poly.type
_entity_poly.pdbx_seq_one_letter_code
_entity_poly.pdbx_strand_id
1 'polypeptide(L)' 'MKNHYLLTQITDILMQLYEKGLDVLKRIRKSKKEISSNLLEAIRTRLLTDEDISHLKKPIQVRLT' A
#
# COMPACT_ATOMS: atom_id res chain seq x y z
N MET A 1 13.11 19.85 -38.53
CA MET A 1 13.82 18.59 -38.20
C MET A 1 14.10 18.45 -36.71
N LYS A 2 14.88 19.34 -36.07
CA LYS A 2 15.24 19.26 -34.64
C LYS A 2 14.03 19.22 -33.68
N ASN A 3 13.02 20.05 -33.92
CA ASN A 3 11.81 20.10 -33.09
C ASN A 3 10.97 18.81 -33.19
N HIS A 4 10.96 18.15 -34.35
CA HIS A 4 10.26 16.87 -34.52
C HIS A 4 10.93 15.78 -33.70
N TYR A 5 12.27 15.74 -33.71
CA TYR A 5 13.05 14.78 -32.92
C TYR A 5 12.92 15.00 -31.41
N LEU A 6 12.82 16.26 -30.96
CA LEU A 6 12.51 16.58 -29.57
C LEU A 6 11.11 16.09 -29.18
N LEU A 7 10.12 16.27 -30.06
CA LEU A 7 8.76 15.79 -29.82
C LEU A 7 8.72 14.26 -29.70
N THR A 8 9.44 13.54 -30.57
CA THR A 8 9.56 12.08 -30.49
C THR A 8 10.18 11.63 -29.16
N GLN A 9 11.24 12.29 -28.70
CA GLN A 9 11.87 11.96 -27.42
C GLN A 9 10.94 12.21 -26.23
N ILE A 10 10.20 13.32 -26.23
CA ILE A 10 9.22 13.61 -25.18
C ILE A 10 8.14 12.53 -25.16
N THR A 11 7.61 12.14 -26.32
CA THR A 11 6.62 11.06 -26.42
C THR A 11 7.17 9.73 -25.89
N ASP A 12 8.42 9.40 -26.20
CA ASP A 12 9.06 8.18 -25.72
C ASP A 12 9.21 8.17 -24.19
N ILE A 13 9.66 9.28 -23.60
CA ILE A 13 9.75 9.45 -22.14
C ILE A 13 8.36 9.30 -21.49
N LEU A 14 7.32 9.90 -22.06
CA LEU A 14 5.95 9.78 -21.56
C LEU A 14 5.44 8.33 -21.63
N MET A 15 5.75 7.61 -22.70
CA MET A 15 5.36 6.20 -22.86
C MET A 15 6.04 5.33 -21.82
N GLN A 16 7.35 5.50 -21.61
CA GLN A 16 8.09 4.77 -20.59
C GLN A 16 7.55 5.05 -19.17
N LEU A 17 7.25 6.31 -18.85
CA LEU A 17 6.66 6.68 -17.56
C LEU A 17 5.29 6.03 -17.35
N TYR A 18 4.46 6.00 -18.40
CA TYR A 18 3.15 5.36 -18.34
C TYR A 18 3.26 3.86 -18.09
N GLU A 19 4.07 3.15 -18.87
CA GLU A 19 4.23 1.70 -18.75
C GLU A 19 4.78 1.31 -17.37
N LYS A 20 5.89 1.94 -16.94
CA LYS A 20 6.49 1.65 -15.64
C LYS A 20 5.58 2.07 -14.48
N GLY A 21 4.87 3.19 -14.62
CA GLY A 21 3.93 3.69 -13.63
C GLY A 21 2.75 2.74 -13.42
N LEU A 22 2.19 2.18 -14.50
CA LEU A 22 1.11 1.20 -14.41
C LEU A 22 1.52 -0.05 -13.64
N ASP A 23 2.73 -0.56 -13.88
CA ASP A 23 3.27 -1.73 -13.17
C ASP A 23 3.39 -1.47 -11.66
N VAL A 24 3.86 -0.28 -11.27
CA VAL A 24 3.95 0.13 -9.87
C VAL A 24 2.56 0.22 -9.23
N LEU A 25 1.59 0.85 -9.92
CA LEU A 25 0.22 0.95 -9.42
C LEU A 25 -0.44 -0.42 -9.21
N LYS A 26 -0.21 -1.36 -10.13
CA LYS A 26 -0.70 -2.74 -9.99
C LYS A 26 -0.08 -3.43 -8.77
N ARG A 27 1.23 -3.29 -8.56
CA ARG A 27 1.92 -3.85 -7.38
C ARG A 27 1.38 -3.27 -6.08
N ILE A 28 1.21 -1.95 -6.00
CA ILE A 28 0.67 -1.27 -4.81
C ILE A 28 -0.75 -1.78 -4.51
N ARG A 29 -1.62 -1.87 -5.53
CA ARG A 29 -2.99 -2.38 -5.36
C ARG A 29 -3.00 -3.82 -4.85
N LYS A 30 -2.12 -4.68 -5.38
CA LYS A 30 -1.97 -6.06 -4.92
C LYS A 30 -1.51 -6.12 -3.47
N SER A 31 -0.46 -5.38 -3.13
CA SER A 31 0.09 -5.31 -1.77
C SER A 31 -0.95 -4.80 -0.77
N LYS A 32 -1.68 -3.72 -1.09
CA LYS A 32 -2.78 -3.22 -0.24
C LYS A 32 -3.85 -4.29 0.00
N LYS A 33 -4.23 -5.04 -1.04
CA LYS A 33 -5.20 -6.13 -0.92
C LYS A 33 -4.68 -7.23 0.01
N GLU A 34 -3.43 -7.64 -0.18
CA GLU A 34 -2.79 -8.68 0.62
C GLU A 34 -2.67 -8.28 2.09
N ILE A 35 -2.17 -7.08 2.39
CA ILE A 35 -2.10 -6.54 3.75
C ILE A 35 -3.50 -6.49 4.39
N SER A 36 -4.50 -6.02 3.64
CA SER A 36 -5.88 -5.97 4.15
C SER A 36 -6.45 -7.36 4.41
N SER A 37 -6.15 -8.35 3.57
CA SER A 37 -6.56 -9.74 3.77
C SER A 37 -5.88 -10.36 4.98
N ASN A 38 -4.57 -10.20 5.11
CA ASN A 38 -3.81 -10.71 6.26
C ASN A 38 -4.25 -10.06 7.57
N LEU A 39 -4.56 -8.76 7.56
CA LEU A 39 -5.11 -8.06 8.73
C LEU A 39 -6.48 -8.62 9.11
N LEU A 40 -7.37 -8.81 8.13
CA LEU A 40 -8.70 -9.37 8.38
C LEU A 40 -8.60 -10.80 8.93
N GLU A 41 -7.70 -11.61 8.40
CA GLU A 41 -7.42 -12.95 8.91
C GLU A 41 -6.88 -12.92 10.34
N ALA A 42 -5.91 -12.05 10.63
CA ALA A 42 -5.38 -11.88 11.98
C ALA A 42 -6.48 -11.47 12.98
N ILE A 43 -7.42 -10.61 12.59
CA ILE A 43 -8.56 -10.23 13.43
C ILE A 43 -9.52 -11.41 13.63
N ARG A 44 -9.80 -12.19 12.58
CA ARG A 44 -10.69 -13.36 12.66
C ARG A 44 -10.11 -14.50 13.48
N THR A 45 -8.81 -14.75 13.36
CA THR A 45 -8.11 -15.84 14.05
C THR A 45 -7.79 -15.48 15.50
N ARG A 46 -7.63 -14.19 15.81
CA ARG A 46 -7.46 -13.71 17.19
C ARG A 46 -8.81 -13.66 17.89
N LEU A 47 -9.20 -14.79 18.48
CA LEU A 47 -10.26 -14.85 19.49
C LEU A 47 -9.86 -13.94 20.65
N LEU A 48 -10.55 -12.82 20.82
CA LEU A 48 -10.41 -11.96 21.99
C LEU A 48 -10.90 -12.76 23.20
N THR A 49 -9.98 -13.13 24.08
CA THR A 49 -10.34 -13.74 25.37
C THR A 49 -10.81 -12.65 26.34
N ASP A 50 -11.57 -13.02 27.36
CA ASP A 50 -12.00 -12.08 28.41
C ASP A 50 -10.82 -11.32 29.04
N GLU A 51 -9.64 -11.94 29.09
CA GLU A 51 -8.39 -11.28 29.50
C GLU A 51 -8.03 -10.12 28.57
N ASP A 52 -7.97 -10.32 27.25
CA ASP A 52 -7.69 -9.26 26.27
C ASP A 52 -8.69 -8.10 26.40
N ILE A 53 -9.98 -8.39 26.62
CA ILE A 53 -11.03 -7.37 26.82
C ILE A 53 -10.84 -6.63 28.14
N SER A 54 -10.44 -7.32 29.21
CA SER A 54 -10.14 -6.71 30.51
C SER A 54 -8.94 -5.75 30.43
N HIS A 55 -7.96 -6.05 29.56
CA HIS A 55 -6.81 -5.19 29.30
C HIS A 55 -7.17 -3.96 28.46
N LEU A 56 -8.13 -4.06 27.52
CA LEU A 56 -8.64 -2.92 26.74
C LEU A 56 -9.39 -1.88 27.59
N LYS A 57 -10.01 -2.28 28.71
CA LYS A 57 -10.67 -1.37 29.65
C LYS A 57 -9.68 -0.48 30.42
N LYS A 58 -8.39 -0.82 30.42
CA LYS A 58 -7.35 0.01 31.04
C LYS A 58 -6.86 1.03 30.01
N PRO A 59 -6.76 2.33 30.34
CA PRO A 59 -6.23 3.32 29.42
C PRO A 59 -4.81 2.91 29.00
N ILE A 60 -4.61 2.71 27.70
CA ILE A 60 -3.31 2.38 27.14
C ILE A 60 -2.40 3.60 27.30
N GLN A 61 -1.43 3.53 28.21
CA GLN A 61 -0.34 4.51 28.27
C GLN A 61 0.61 4.26 27.10
N VAL A 62 0.46 5.02 26.02
CA VAL A 62 1.44 5.05 24.93
C VAL A 62 2.63 5.89 25.40
N ARG A 63 3.73 5.23 25.79
CA ARG A 63 5.02 5.90 26.02
C ARG A 63 5.71 6.07 24.68
N LEU A 64 5.62 7.29 24.13
CA LEU A 64 6.48 7.70 23.03
C LEU A 64 7.88 7.91 23.63
N THR A 65 8.83 7.07 23.21
CA THR A 65 10.25 7.19 23.55
C THR A 65 10.98 7.80 22.37
#